data_AF-A0A6P1NY79-F1
#
_entry.id   AF-A0A6P1NY79-F1
#
_cell.length_a   1.000
_cell.length_b   1.000
_cell.length_c   1.000
_cell.angle_alpha   90.00
_cell.angle_beta   90.00
_cell.angle_gamma   90.00
#
_symmetry.space_group_name_H-M   'P 1'
#
loop_
_entity.id
_entity.type
_entity.pdbx_description
1 polymer ?
#
loop_
_entity_poly.entity_id
_entity_poly.type
_entity_poly.pdbx_seq_one_letter_code
_entity_poly.pdbx_strand_id
1 'polypeptide(L)'
;MLTNAAIVLGTFLVMELVAWAVHKYVLHGVLWNIHESHHKPHAHKFELNDVSFVFYGVIAALCFIYGTEALDYRFWVGVGITLYGLAYFLVHDLFIHRRMKLFGKTRNTYLRALDIAHKVHHKTKGRDGSESFGMLWVHPKFFRLAKKR
;
A
#
# COMPACT_ATOMS: atom_id res chain seq x y z
N MET A 1 -26.69 -5.59 6.83
CA MET A 1 -26.05 -4.97 5.64
C MET A 1 -25.21 -3.74 6.00
N LEU A 2 -25.75 -2.73 6.68
CA LEU A 2 -24.98 -1.53 7.08
C LEU A 2 -23.77 -1.85 7.98
N THR A 3 -23.93 -2.77 8.95
CA THR A 3 -22.83 -3.20 9.82
C THR A 3 -21.67 -3.81 9.03
N ASN A 4 -21.97 -4.66 8.04
CA ASN A 4 -20.96 -5.32 7.21
C ASN A 4 -20.21 -4.30 6.35
N ALA A 5 -20.93 -3.36 5.73
CA ALA A 5 -20.32 -2.27 4.96
C ALA A 5 -19.42 -1.40 5.86
N ALA A 6 -19.86 -1.10 7.10
CA ALA A 6 -19.06 -0.38 8.07
C ALA A 6 -17.79 -1.14 8.48
N ILE A 7 -17.85 -2.47 8.64
CA ILE A 7 -16.67 -3.31 8.90
C ILE A 7 -15.68 -3.24 7.73
N VAL A 8 -16.16 -3.36 6.49
CA VAL A 8 -15.31 -3.28 5.29
C VAL A 8 -14.63 -1.92 5.21
N LEU A 9 -15.41 -0.83 5.29
CA LEU A 9 -14.88 0.54 5.20
C LEU A 9 -13.94 0.85 6.36
N GLY A 10 -14.32 0.48 7.58
CA GLY A 10 -13.49 0.66 8.77
C GLY A 10 -12.16 -0.09 8.64
N THR A 11 -12.19 -1.35 8.21
CA THR A 11 -10.99 -2.16 7.97
C THR A 11 -10.11 -1.52 6.89
N PHE A 12 -10.69 -1.11 5.76
CA PHE A 12 -9.96 -0.46 4.66
C PHE A 12 -9.22 0.80 5.14
N LEU A 13 -9.88 1.64 5.94
CA LEU A 13 -9.27 2.87 6.47
C LEU A 13 -8.18 2.58 7.51
N VAL A 14 -8.41 1.61 8.40
CA VAL A 14 -7.41 1.18 9.40
C VAL A 14 -6.19 0.58 8.72
N MET A 15 -6.36 -0.12 7.60
CA MET A 15 -5.25 -0.69 6.84
C MET A 15 -4.26 0.37 6.34
N GLU A 16 -4.67 1.61 6.06
CA GLU A 16 -3.73 2.69 5.74
C GLU A 16 -2.80 3.01 6.92
N LEU A 17 -3.35 3.03 8.14
CA LEU A 17 -2.56 3.26 9.36
C LEU A 17 -1.62 2.08 9.65
N VAL A 18 -2.11 0.86 9.46
CA VAL A 18 -1.31 -0.37 9.60
C VAL A 18 -0.19 -0.39 8.57
N ALA A 19 -0.49 -0.14 7.30
CA ALA A 19 0.49 -0.10 6.22
C ALA A 19 1.54 0.98 6.49
N TRP A 20 1.15 2.19 6.90
CA TRP A 20 2.09 3.23 7.28
C TRP A 20 3.00 2.81 8.43
N ALA A 21 2.44 2.22 9.50
CA ALA A 21 3.21 1.81 10.67
C ALA A 21 4.17 0.67 10.35
N VAL A 22 3.71 -0.35 9.62
CA VAL A 22 4.53 -1.47 9.18
C VAL A 22 5.62 -0.99 8.23
N HIS A 23 5.29 -0.11 7.29
CA HIS A 23 6.27 0.45 6.37
C HIS A 23 7.37 1.21 7.11
N LYS A 24 6.99 2.10 8.04
CA LYS A 24 7.96 2.93 8.78
C LYS A 24 8.77 2.17 9.81
N TYR A 25 8.15 1.31 10.61
CA TYR A 25 8.80 0.71 11.78
C TYR A 25 9.28 -0.72 11.55
N VAL A 26 8.68 -1.44 10.61
CA VAL A 26 9.01 -2.85 10.35
C VAL A 26 9.86 -2.97 9.07
N LEU A 27 9.35 -2.47 7.94
CA LEU A 27 10.05 -2.55 6.65
C LEU A 27 11.28 -1.64 6.61
N HIS A 28 11.18 -0.41 7.10
CA HIS A 28 12.34 0.46 7.37
C HIS A 28 13.03 0.16 8.71
N GLY A 29 12.75 -0.98 9.34
CA GLY A 29 13.34 -1.41 10.61
C GLY A 29 13.95 -2.80 10.50
N VAL A 30 13.37 -3.75 11.24
CA VAL A 30 13.87 -5.13 11.34
C VAL A 30 13.83 -5.91 10.03
N LEU A 31 12.91 -5.56 9.11
CA LEU A 31 12.78 -6.20 7.80
C LEU A 31 13.42 -5.38 6.66
N TRP A 32 14.35 -4.47 6.98
CA TRP A 32 15.02 -3.65 5.96
C TRP A 32 15.68 -4.49 4.87
N ASN A 33 16.32 -5.60 5.20
CA ASN A 33 16.97 -6.44 4.19
C ASN A 33 16.00 -7.01 3.14
N ILE A 34 14.70 -7.12 3.47
CA ILE A 34 13.64 -7.48 2.53
C ILE A 34 13.19 -6.24 1.75
N HIS A 35 12.92 -5.14 2.46
CA HIS A 35 12.40 -3.92 1.84
C HIS A 35 13.42 -3.18 0.96
N GLU A 36 14.72 -3.36 1.23
CA GLU A 36 15.80 -2.77 0.45
C GLU A 36 15.74 -3.18 -1.03
N SER A 37 15.23 -4.39 -1.33
CA SER A 37 15.02 -4.83 -2.72
C SER A 37 14.11 -3.88 -3.49
N HIS A 38 13.19 -3.20 -2.79
CA HIS A 38 12.23 -2.25 -3.35
C HIS A 38 12.83 -0.85 -3.54
N HIS A 39 13.75 -0.43 -2.66
CA HIS A 39 14.45 0.87 -2.77
C HIS A 39 15.54 0.89 -3.85
N LYS A 40 16.06 -0.28 -4.22
CA LYS A 40 17.12 -0.39 -5.23
C LYS A 40 16.52 -0.50 -6.63
N PRO A 41 16.95 0.32 -7.61
CA PRO A 41 16.49 0.19 -8.99
C PRO A 41 16.84 -1.17 -9.57
N HIS A 42 15.90 -1.77 -10.27
CA HIS A 42 16.10 -3.06 -10.92
C HIS A 42 15.17 -3.22 -12.13
N ALA A 43 15.37 -4.28 -12.92
CA ALA A 43 14.60 -4.53 -14.15
C ALA A 43 13.65 -5.74 -14.05
N HIS A 44 13.56 -6.40 -12.88
CA HIS A 44 12.78 -7.62 -12.73
C HIS A 44 11.36 -7.30 -12.26
N LYS A 45 10.43 -8.22 -12.55
CA LYS A 45 9.01 -8.00 -12.27
C LYS A 45 8.66 -8.22 -10.81
N PHE A 46 9.33 -9.13 -10.12
CA PHE A 46 9.09 -9.54 -8.73
C PHE A 46 10.13 -8.94 -7.80
N GLU A 47 9.84 -8.82 -6.52
CA GLU A 47 10.78 -8.32 -5.52
C GLU A 47 10.68 -9.16 -4.25
N LEU A 48 11.75 -9.24 -3.46
CA LEU A 48 11.67 -9.89 -2.15
C LEU A 48 10.64 -9.19 -1.26
N ASN A 49 10.49 -7.88 -1.41
CA ASN A 49 9.45 -7.08 -0.76
C ASN A 49 8.01 -7.54 -1.04
N ASP A 50 7.76 -8.31 -2.11
CA ASP A 50 6.43 -8.87 -2.43
C ASP A 50 5.92 -9.85 -1.35
N VAL A 51 6.82 -10.35 -0.49
CA VAL A 51 6.45 -11.12 0.70
C VAL A 51 5.46 -10.37 1.59
N SER A 52 5.50 -9.04 1.60
CA SER A 52 4.52 -8.21 2.32
C SER A 52 3.09 -8.42 1.79
N PHE A 53 2.90 -8.51 0.47
CA PHE A 53 1.60 -8.80 -0.12
C PHE A 53 1.13 -10.22 0.21
N VAL A 54 2.05 -11.20 0.17
CA VAL A 54 1.74 -12.57 0.56
C VAL A 54 1.29 -12.64 2.02
N PHE A 55 1.99 -11.95 2.93
CA PHE A 55 1.66 -11.90 4.35
C PHE A 55 0.23 -11.38 4.58
N TYR A 56 -0.14 -10.23 4.02
CA TYR A 56 -1.51 -9.71 4.15
C TYR A 56 -2.55 -10.55 3.40
N GLY A 57 -2.17 -11.17 2.27
CA GLY A 57 -3.01 -12.12 1.55
C GLY A 57 -3.35 -13.34 2.39
N VAL A 58 -2.38 -13.88 3.15
CA VAL A 58 -2.61 -14.98 4.10
C VAL A 58 -3.54 -14.54 5.22
N ILE A 59 -3.36 -13.34 5.79
CA ILE A 59 -4.28 -12.83 6.82
C ILE A 59 -5.71 -12.74 6.27
N ALA A 60 -5.90 -12.16 5.08
CA ALA A 60 -7.20 -12.08 4.44
C ALA A 60 -7.80 -13.47 4.14
N ALA A 61 -6.99 -14.41 3.66
CA ALA A 61 -7.41 -15.79 3.42
C ALA A 61 -7.88 -16.48 4.71
N LEU A 62 -7.16 -16.34 5.82
CA LEU A 62 -7.58 -16.88 7.12
C LEU A 62 -8.89 -16.25 7.58
N CYS A 63 -9.07 -14.93 7.42
CA CYS A 63 -10.32 -14.25 7.69
C CYS A 63 -11.49 -14.83 6.87
N PHE A 64 -11.27 -15.17 5.60
CA PHE A 64 -12.28 -15.85 4.78
C PHE A 64 -12.52 -17.28 5.25
N ILE A 65 -11.49 -18.09 5.45
CA ILE A 65 -11.62 -19.50 5.87
C ILE A 65 -12.46 -19.60 7.14
N TYR A 66 -12.17 -18.78 8.14
CA TYR A 66 -12.88 -18.85 9.43
C TYR A 66 -14.18 -18.04 9.47
N GLY A 67 -14.40 -17.10 8.55
CA GLY A 67 -15.57 -16.23 8.54
C GLY A 67 -16.67 -16.64 7.56
N THR A 68 -16.38 -17.52 6.58
CA THR A 68 -17.29 -17.78 5.45
C THR A 68 -18.57 -18.50 5.85
N GLU A 69 -18.51 -19.48 6.76
CA GLU A 69 -19.69 -20.31 7.10
C GLU A 69 -20.88 -19.47 7.59
N ALA A 70 -20.62 -18.44 8.38
CA ALA A 70 -21.64 -17.54 8.92
C ALA A 70 -21.66 -16.15 8.26
N LEU A 71 -20.76 -15.89 7.30
CA LEU A 71 -20.46 -14.55 6.76
C LEU A 71 -20.35 -13.49 7.86
N ASP A 72 -19.65 -13.83 8.93
CA ASP A 72 -19.52 -12.99 10.11
C ASP A 72 -18.49 -11.86 9.91
N TYR A 73 -18.21 -11.11 10.98
CA TYR A 73 -17.32 -9.96 10.92
C TYR A 73 -15.93 -10.29 10.34
N ARG A 74 -15.42 -11.53 10.53
CA ARG A 74 -14.10 -11.95 10.02
C ARG A 74 -14.10 -11.95 8.50
N PHE A 75 -15.17 -12.45 7.88
CA PHE A 75 -15.30 -12.43 6.42
C PHE A 75 -15.22 -11.00 5.89
N TRP A 76 -15.96 -10.06 6.50
CA TRP A 76 -15.99 -8.67 6.07
C TRP A 76 -14.69 -7.91 6.36
N VAL A 77 -13.96 -8.28 7.41
CA VAL A 77 -12.57 -7.83 7.63
C VAL A 77 -11.67 -8.32 6.49
N GLY A 78 -11.76 -9.60 6.11
CA GLY A 78 -11.02 -10.16 4.97
C GLY A 78 -11.29 -9.39 3.67
N VAL A 79 -12.56 -9.02 3.41
CA VAL A 79 -12.94 -8.16 2.27
C VAL A 79 -12.24 -6.80 2.36
N GLY A 80 -12.28 -6.14 3.51
CA GLY A 80 -11.62 -4.84 3.71
C GLY A 80 -10.12 -4.87 3.49
N ILE A 81 -9.43 -5.89 4.02
CA ILE A 81 -7.98 -6.11 3.81
C ILE A 81 -7.70 -6.32 2.31
N THR A 82 -8.52 -7.14 1.65
CA THR A 82 -8.35 -7.47 0.22
C THR A 82 -8.53 -6.24 -0.66
N LEU A 83 -9.56 -5.42 -0.40
CA LEU A 83 -9.81 -4.19 -1.14
C LEU A 83 -8.68 -3.18 -0.95
N TYR A 84 -8.16 -3.04 0.28
CA TYR A 84 -7.00 -2.19 0.54
C TYR A 84 -5.75 -2.71 -0.19
N GLY A 85 -5.47 -4.02 -0.10
CA GLY A 85 -4.34 -4.64 -0.81
C GLY A 85 -4.43 -4.47 -2.33
N LEU A 86 -5.63 -4.60 -2.91
CA LEU A 86 -5.86 -4.35 -4.32
C LEU A 86 -5.61 -2.89 -4.68
N ALA A 87 -6.16 -1.94 -3.90
CA ALA A 87 -5.93 -0.52 -4.12
C ALA A 87 -4.43 -0.18 -4.01
N TYR A 88 -3.74 -0.74 -3.01
CA TYR A 88 -2.30 -0.59 -2.82
C TYR A 88 -1.57 -1.08 -4.07
N PHE A 89 -1.78 -2.32 -4.50
CA PHE A 89 -1.10 -2.89 -5.68
C PHE A 89 -1.35 -2.08 -6.96
N LEU A 90 -2.60 -1.67 -7.21
CA LEU A 90 -2.95 -0.89 -8.40
C LEU A 90 -2.23 0.47 -8.40
N VAL A 91 -2.21 1.17 -7.26
CA VAL A 91 -1.62 2.51 -7.18
C VAL A 91 -0.10 2.44 -7.07
N HIS A 92 0.43 1.66 -6.14
CA HIS A 92 1.85 1.54 -5.87
C HIS A 92 2.61 0.86 -7.01
N ASP A 93 2.29 -0.40 -7.30
CA ASP A 93 3.09 -1.25 -8.17
C ASP A 93 2.83 -0.98 -9.65
N LEU A 94 1.55 -0.77 -10.02
CA LEU A 94 1.19 -0.59 -11.42
C LEU A 94 1.24 0.87 -11.85
N PHE A 95 0.74 1.79 -11.03
CA PHE A 95 0.67 3.20 -11.40
C PHE A 95 1.97 3.97 -11.09
N ILE A 96 2.51 3.88 -9.86
CA ILE A 96 3.71 4.61 -9.45
C ILE A 96 4.99 3.92 -9.96
N HIS A 97 5.23 2.66 -9.58
CA HIS A 97 6.42 1.91 -9.99
C HIS A 97 6.37 1.41 -11.43
N ARG A 98 5.17 1.26 -12.00
CA ARG A 98 4.97 0.76 -13.36
C ARG A 98 5.66 -0.58 -13.61
N ARG A 99 5.61 -1.48 -12.61
CA ARG A 99 6.11 -2.87 -12.72
C ARG A 99 5.45 -3.61 -13.87
N MET A 100 4.22 -3.23 -14.21
CA MET A 100 3.59 -3.53 -15.49
C MET A 100 3.15 -2.22 -16.16
N LYS A 101 3.43 -2.06 -17.46
CA LYS A 101 3.13 -0.85 -18.25
C LYS A 101 1.63 -0.74 -18.61
N LEU A 102 0.75 -0.79 -17.61
CA LEU A 102 -0.70 -0.70 -17.78
C LEU A 102 -1.21 0.75 -17.71
N PHE A 103 -0.49 1.63 -17.02
CA PHE A 103 -0.91 3.01 -16.79
C PHE A 103 0.04 4.04 -17.41
N GLY A 104 -0.55 5.06 -18.05
CA GLY A 104 0.15 6.21 -18.62
C GLY A 104 0.36 7.36 -17.64
N LYS A 105 0.68 8.56 -18.15
CA LYS A 105 0.69 9.78 -17.35
C LYS A 105 -0.75 10.18 -17.02
N THR A 106 -1.03 10.55 -15.76
CA THR A 106 -2.35 11.04 -15.34
C THR A 106 -2.34 12.56 -15.12
N ARG A 107 -3.48 13.21 -15.36
CA ARG A 107 -3.73 14.61 -15.00
C ARG A 107 -4.39 14.77 -13.62
N ASN A 108 -4.80 13.66 -13.00
CA ASN A 108 -5.46 13.69 -11.69
C ASN A 108 -4.50 14.17 -10.60
N THR A 109 -4.88 15.23 -9.88
CA THR A 109 -4.02 15.84 -8.84
C THR A 109 -3.73 14.90 -7.68
N TYR A 110 -4.70 14.08 -7.26
CA TYR A 110 -4.53 13.12 -6.17
C TYR A 110 -3.50 12.05 -6.54
N LEU A 111 -3.69 11.36 -7.67
CA LEU A 111 -2.74 10.33 -8.12
C LEU A 111 -1.33 10.89 -8.33
N ARG A 112 -1.21 12.13 -8.83
CA ARG A 112 0.08 12.82 -8.95
C ARG A 112 0.71 13.14 -7.59
N ALA A 113 -0.08 13.52 -6.59
CA ALA A 113 0.43 13.76 -5.25
C ALA A 113 0.98 12.46 -4.63
N LEU A 114 0.30 11.33 -4.82
CA LEU A 114 0.80 10.02 -4.39
C LEU A 114 2.13 9.67 -5.08
N ASP A 115 2.19 9.79 -6.40
CA ASP A 115 3.42 9.54 -7.18
C ASP A 115 4.61 10.41 -6.71
N ILE A 116 4.38 11.70 -6.47
CA ILE A 116 5.44 12.61 -5.98
C ILE A 116 5.87 12.23 -4.56
N ALA A 117 4.92 11.96 -3.67
CA ALA A 117 5.20 11.57 -2.29
C ALA A 117 6.06 10.30 -2.23
N HIS A 118 5.69 9.31 -3.01
CA HIS A 118 6.38 8.03 -3.10
C HIS A 118 7.78 8.14 -3.72
N LYS A 119 7.95 8.99 -4.74
CA LYS A 119 9.28 9.29 -5.29
C LYS A 119 10.19 10.00 -4.29
N VAL A 120 9.63 10.86 -3.44
CA VAL A 120 10.38 11.50 -2.35
C VAL A 120 10.78 10.45 -1.31
N HIS A 121 9.90 9.51 -1.00
CA HIS A 121 10.19 8.38 -0.12
C HIS A 121 11.37 7.52 -0.63
N HIS A 122 11.35 7.14 -1.91
CA HIS A 122 12.44 6.37 -2.53
C HIS A 122 13.69 7.17 -2.89
N LYS A 123 13.71 8.49 -2.66
CA LYS A 123 14.91 9.30 -2.90
C LYS A 123 16.07 8.82 -2.03
N THR A 124 15.76 8.39 -0.81
CA THR A 124 16.73 7.77 0.08
C THR A 124 16.77 6.26 -0.19
N LYS A 125 17.96 5.75 -0.51
CA LYS A 125 18.19 4.32 -0.80
C LYS A 125 18.58 3.50 0.44
N GLY A 126 18.84 4.18 1.56
CA GLY A 126 19.17 3.55 2.83
C GLY A 126 17.93 3.37 3.70
N ARG A 127 18.10 2.64 4.80
CA ARG A 127 17.04 2.38 5.79
C ARG A 127 16.50 3.67 6.40
N ASP A 128 17.39 4.58 6.76
CA ASP A 128 17.07 5.76 7.54
C ASP A 128 17.02 7.01 6.65
N GLY A 129 16.21 8.01 7.03
CA GLY A 129 16.13 9.30 6.33
C GLY A 129 15.12 9.35 5.17
N SER A 130 14.31 8.31 4.98
CA SER A 130 13.13 8.38 4.10
C SER A 130 12.00 9.18 4.78
N GLU A 131 11.24 9.90 3.96
CA GLU A 131 10.00 10.57 4.37
C GLU A 131 8.80 9.90 3.72
N SER A 132 7.58 10.19 4.19
CA SER A 132 6.33 9.80 3.53
C SER A 132 6.13 8.28 3.32
N PHE A 133 5.81 7.57 4.40
CA PHE A 133 5.58 6.12 4.39
C PHE A 133 4.14 5.69 4.04
N GLY A 134 3.21 6.65 3.89
CA GLY A 134 1.81 6.38 3.58
C GLY A 134 1.59 6.12 2.10
N MET A 135 0.50 5.41 1.76
CA MET A 135 0.21 4.99 0.40
C MET A 135 -0.96 5.79 -0.20
N LEU A 136 -2.14 5.74 0.42
CA LEU A 136 -3.34 6.45 -0.04
C LEU A 136 -3.51 7.80 0.65
N TRP A 137 -2.82 8.02 1.77
CA TRP A 137 -2.81 9.29 2.49
C TRP A 137 -1.40 9.91 2.50
N VAL A 138 -1.28 11.09 1.91
CA VAL A 138 0.00 11.81 1.82
C VAL A 138 -0.11 13.23 2.35
N HIS A 139 1.02 13.79 2.80
CA HIS A 139 1.05 15.14 3.38
C HIS A 139 0.55 16.21 2.38
N PRO A 140 -0.23 17.24 2.81
CA PRO A 140 -0.77 18.30 1.94
C PRO A 140 0.26 19.03 1.06
N LYS A 141 1.54 18.99 1.44
CA LYS A 141 2.66 19.54 0.64
C LYS A 141 2.71 18.94 -0.78
N PHE A 142 2.42 17.65 -0.92
CA PHE A 142 2.49 16.96 -2.21
C PHE A 142 1.34 17.33 -3.14
N PHE A 143 0.15 17.60 -2.59
CA PHE A 143 -0.97 18.13 -3.37
C PHE A 143 -0.68 19.52 -3.95
N ARG A 144 -0.02 20.39 -3.16
CA ARG A 144 0.41 21.71 -3.66
C ARG A 144 1.44 21.58 -4.78
N LEU A 145 2.38 20.64 -4.67
CA LEU A 145 3.36 20.36 -5.72
C LEU A 145 2.70 19.79 -6.97
N ALA A 146 1.74 18.88 -6.80
CA ALA A 146 0.99 18.28 -7.91
C ALA A 146 0.17 19.33 -8.69
N LYS A 147 -0.38 20.35 -8.04
CA LYS A 147 -1.15 21.43 -8.72
C LYS A 147 -0.27 22.40 -9.52
N LYS A 148 1.00 22.56 -9.17
CA LYS A 148 1.91 23.55 -9.79
C LYS A 148 2.53 23.12 -11.12
N ARG A 149 2.37 21.85 -11.50
CA ARG A 149 2.95 21.23 -12.70
C ARG A 149 1.83 20.69 -13.57
#